data_AF-A0A3D5RMV0-F1
#
_entry.id   AF-A0A3D5RMV0-F1
#
_cell.length_a   1.000
_cell.length_b   1.000
_cell.length_c   1.000
_cell.angle_alpha   90.00
_cell.angle_beta   90.00
_cell.angle_gamma   90.00
#
_symmetry.space_group_name_H-M   'P 1'
#
loop_
_entity.id
_entity.type
_entity.pdbx_description
1 polymer ?
#
loop_
_entity_poly.entity_id
_entity_poly.type
_entity_poly.pdbx_seq_one_letter_code
_entity_poly.pdbx_strand_id
1 'polypeptide(L)' 'MDFSEKLSNLKQQHLYRSRKVVDSAQDTKIIIDGKSLINFCSNDYLSLAN' A
#
# COMPACT_ATOMS: atom_id res chain seq x y z
N MET A 1 -18.72 19.24 12.19
CA MET A 1 -17.80 19.08 11.05
C MET A 1 -18.18 17.81 10.33
N ASP A 2 -18.59 17.89 9.07
CA ASP A 2 -18.90 16.70 8.28
C ASP A 2 -17.59 16.06 7.79
N PHE A 3 -17.32 14.83 8.23
CA PHE A 3 -16.16 14.08 7.78
C PHE A 3 -16.25 13.71 6.30
N SER A 4 -17.47 13.56 5.77
CA SER A 4 -17.73 13.20 4.38
C SER A 4 -17.21 14.27 3.42
N GLU A 5 -17.44 15.54 3.77
CA GLU A 5 -16.96 16.70 3.01
C GLU A 5 -15.43 16.75 2.99
N LYS A 6 -14.78 16.57 4.14
CA LYS A 6 -13.30 16.52 4.24
C LYS A 6 -12.70 15.39 3.40
N LEU A 7 -13.30 14.20 3.44
CA LEU A 7 -12.86 13.08 2.63
C LEU A 7 -13.05 13.33 1.13
N SER A 8 -14.14 13.99 0.74
CA SER A 8 -14.38 14.40 -0.64
C SER A 8 -13.31 15.37 -1.13
N ASN A 9 -12.98 16.38 -0.33
CA ASN A 9 -11.92 17.34 -0.64
C ASN A 9 -10.56 16.66 -0.82
N LEU A 10 -10.20 15.71 0.06
CA LEU A 10 -8.98 14.92 -0.09
C LEU A 10 -8.96 14.08 -1.37
N LYS A 11 -10.11 13.51 -1.78
CA LYS A 11 -10.23 12.75 -3.03
C LYS A 11 -10.05 13.65 -4.25
N GLN A 12 -10.70 14.83 -4.26
CA GLN A 12 -10.58 15.82 -5.34
C GLN A 12 -9.15 16.36 -5.47
N GLN A 13 -8.42 16.47 -4.36
CA GLN A 13 -7.02 16.89 -4.33
C GLN A 13 -6.02 15.76 -4.58
N HIS A 14 -6.47 14.52 -4.85
CA HIS A 14 -5.62 13.33 -4.97
C HIS A 14 -4.76 13.01 -3.74
N LEU A 15 -5.18 13.45 -2.55
CA LEU A 15 -4.52 13.21 -1.26
C LEU A 15 -5.11 12.02 -0.50
N TYR A 16 -6.28 11.54 -0.91
CA TYR A 16 -6.90 10.37 -0.31
C TYR A 16 -6.10 9.10 -0.65
N ARG A 17 -5.61 8.41 0.40
CA ARG A 17 -4.84 7.18 0.26
C ARG A 17 -5.69 5.96 0.60
N SER A 18 -5.49 4.88 -0.12
CA SER A 18 -5.97 3.54 0.25
C SER A 18 -4.77 2.61 0.43
N ARG A 19 -4.88 1.67 1.36
CA ARG A 19 -3.87 0.64 1.56
C ARG A 19 -4.03 -0.43 0.49
N LYS A 20 -2.91 -0.91 -0.04
CA LYS A 20 -2.85 -2.18 -0.75
C LYS A 20 -2.68 -3.32 0.25
N VAL A 21 -3.29 -4.45 -0.04
CA VAL A 21 -3.12 -5.69 0.73
C VAL A 21 -2.09 -6.53 -0.03
N VAL A 22 -1.11 -7.05 0.71
CA VAL A 22 -0.13 -7.99 0.17
C VAL A 22 -0.63 -9.39 0.47
N ASP A 23 -0.75 -10.21 -0.57
CA ASP A 23 -1.32 -11.56 -0.49
C ASP A 23 -0.26 -12.63 -0.15
N SER A 24 1.02 -12.25 -0.15
CA SER A 24 2.18 -13.11 0.14
C SER A 24 2.94 -12.65 1.39
N ALA A 25 3.90 -13.48 1.85
CA ALA A 25 4.89 -13.06 2.84
C ALA A 25 5.82 -11.95 2.31
N GLN A 26 6.58 -11.35 3.22
CA GLN A 26 7.54 -10.30 2.94
C GLN A 26 8.76 -10.88 2.21
N ASP A 27 9.04 -10.39 1.00
CA ASP A 27 10.20 -10.79 0.19
C ASP A 27 10.45 -9.73 -0.90
N THR A 28 11.54 -9.91 -1.67
CA THR A 28 11.88 -9.17 -2.88
C THR A 28 10.82 -9.32 -3.96
N LYS A 29 10.06 -10.42 -3.99
CA LYS A 29 8.91 -10.62 -4.87
C LYS A 29 7.65 -10.82 -4.04
N ILE A 30 6.62 -10.03 -4.30
CA ILE A 30 5.34 -10.08 -3.58
C ILE A 30 4.16 -10.27 -4.53
N ILE A 31 3.02 -10.66 -3.97
CA ILE A 31 1.75 -10.75 -4.68
C ILE A 31 0.81 -9.65 -4.16
N ILE A 32 0.29 -8.83 -5.06
CA ILE A 32 -0.76 -7.84 -4.78
C ILE A 32 -1.80 -7.97 -5.88
N ASP A 33 -3.09 -8.08 -5.50
CA ASP A 33 -4.20 -8.21 -6.43
C ASP A 33 -3.97 -9.38 -7.42
N GLY A 34 -3.37 -10.49 -6.93
CA GLY A 34 -3.03 -11.68 -7.73
C GLY A 34 -1.86 -11.53 -8.71
N LYS A 35 -1.13 -10.41 -8.71
CA LYS A 35 -0.01 -10.14 -9.62
C LYS A 35 1.33 -10.24 -8.89
N SER A 36 2.31 -10.89 -9.51
CA SER A 36 3.69 -10.94 -9.02
C SER A 36 4.42 -9.64 -9.35
N LEU A 37 4.99 -9.00 -8.33
CA LEU A 37 5.67 -7.70 -8.40
C LEU A 37 7.05 -7.78 -7.70
N ILE A 38 7.98 -6.91 -8.09
CA ILE A 38 9.25 -6.71 -7.38
C ILE A 38 9.06 -5.63 -6.31
N ASN A 39 9.43 -5.93 -5.06
CA ASN A 39 9.17 -5.10 -3.89
C ASN A 39 10.31 -4.10 -3.63
N PHE A 40 10.19 -2.92 -4.23
CA PHE A 40 11.09 -1.78 -3.96
C PHE A 40 10.59 -0.85 -2.84
N CYS A 41 9.46 -1.18 -2.20
CA CYS A 41 8.81 -0.31 -1.22
C CYS A 41 8.89 -0.84 0.21
N SER A 42 9.62 -1.94 0.43
CA SER A 42 9.86 -2.49 1.75
C SER A 42 11.00 -1.76 2.47
N ASN A 43 10.97 -1.83 3.80
CA ASN A 43 12.07 -1.45 4.68
C ASN A 43 12.90 -2.67 5.14
N ASP A 44 12.62 -3.87 4.61
CA ASP A 44 13.35 -5.09 4.91
C ASP A 44 14.66 -5.17 4.10
N TYR A 45 15.63 -4.34 4.48
CA TYR A 45 16.88 -4.20 3.75
C TYR A 45 17.82 -5.40 3.86
N LEU A 46 17.67 -6.21 4.91
CA LEU A 46 18.55 -7.33 5.22
C LEU A 46 17.85 -8.69 5.03
N SER A 47 16.61 -8.70 4.53
CA SER A 47 15.80 -9.90 4.38
C SER A 47 15.61 -10.67 5.69
N LEU A 48 15.47 -9.94 6.80
CA LEU A 48 15.32 -10.50 8.14
C LEU A 48 13.89 -10.43 8.66
N ALA A 49 12.98 -9.80 7.90
CA ALA A 49 11.58 -9.77 8.24
C ALA A 49 10.93 -11.12 7.89
N ASN A 50 10.93 -12.06 8.84
CA ASN A 50 10.15 -13.30 8.82
C ASN A 50 9.69 -13.68 10.24
#